data_AF-A0A3E1B7Y0-F1
#
_entry.id   AF-A0A3E1B7Y0-F1
#
_cell.length_a   1.000
_cell.length_b   1.000
_cell.length_c   1.000
_cell.angle_alpha   90.00
_cell.angle_beta   90.00
_cell.angle_gamma   90.00
#
_symmetry.space_group_name_H-M   'P 1'
#
loop_
_entity.id
_entity.type
_entity.pdbx_description
1 polymer ?
#
loop_
_entity_poly.entity_id
_entity_poly.type
_entity_poly.pdbx_seq_one_letter_code
_entity_poly.pdbx_strand_id
1 'polypeptide(L)'
;MTKRLIIAARILPDGNPIKVVGRDAWALQNLVRAGAQGCTPIDHPGPRWSHYVFKLRRFGFTIQTLDEAHGGPFPGSHARYVLRSKVEILGDGKEAA
;
A
#
# COMPACT_ATOMS: atom_id res chain seq x y z
N MET A 1 -19.65 4.59 16.03
CA MET A 1 -19.22 4.46 14.62
C MET A 1 -17.69 4.47 14.59
N THR A 2 -17.02 3.38 14.24
CA THR A 2 -15.54 3.38 14.15
C THR A 2 -15.10 4.08 12.88
N LYS A 3 -14.39 5.20 13.03
CA LYS A 3 -13.82 5.98 11.92
C LYS A 3 -12.85 5.12 11.12
N ARG A 4 -13.11 4.95 9.82
CA ARG A 4 -12.25 4.19 8.91
C ARG A 4 -11.62 5.16 7.91
N LEU A 5 -10.33 4.96 7.62
CA LEU A 5 -9.70 5.65 6.50
C LEU A 5 -10.37 5.21 5.20
N ILE A 6 -10.74 6.16 4.36
CA ILE A 6 -11.31 5.90 3.04
C ILE A 6 -10.53 6.77 2.06
N ILE A 7 -10.03 6.16 0.99
CA ILE A 7 -9.39 6.88 -0.11
C ILE A 7 -10.08 6.51 -1.42
N ALA A 8 -10.24 7.50 -2.29
CA ALA A 8 -10.51 7.29 -3.69
C ALA A 8 -9.19 7.40 -4.45
N ALA A 9 -8.84 6.37 -5.22
CA ALA A 9 -7.61 6.33 -6.00
C ALA A 9 -7.90 5.88 -7.42
N ARG A 10 -7.14 6.35 -8.40
CA ARG A 10 -7.20 5.84 -9.77
C ARG A 10 -5.82 5.47 -10.29
N ILE A 11 -5.77 4.45 -11.13
CA ILE A 11 -4.56 4.08 -11.87
C ILE A 11 -4.50 4.98 -13.11
N LEU A 12 -3.38 5.65 -13.33
CA LEU A 12 -3.19 6.53 -14.49
C LEU A 12 -2.76 5.74 -15.73
N PRO A 13 -3.08 6.24 -16.95
CA PRO A 13 -3.75 7.52 -17.23
C PRO A 13 -5.29 7.48 -17.21
N ASP A 14 -5.90 6.31 -17.31
CA ASP A 14 -7.30 6.12 -17.73
C ASP A 14 -8.15 5.25 -16.79
N GLY A 15 -7.59 4.83 -15.66
CA GLY A 15 -8.29 4.02 -14.68
C GLY A 15 -9.47 4.76 -14.03
N ASN A 16 -10.55 4.03 -13.80
CA ASN A 16 -11.69 4.53 -13.04
C ASN A 16 -11.33 4.70 -11.54
N PRO A 17 -11.96 5.64 -10.83
CA PRO A 17 -11.81 5.76 -9.38
C PRO A 17 -12.21 4.48 -8.63
N ILE A 18 -11.34 4.02 -7.73
CA ILE A 18 -11.52 2.86 -6.87
C ILE A 18 -11.55 3.34 -5.42
N LYS A 19 -12.59 2.92 -4.68
CA LYS A 19 -12.69 3.16 -3.25
C LYS A 19 -11.93 2.09 -2.48
N VAL A 20 -10.93 2.51 -1.70
CA VAL A 20 -10.14 1.63 -0.83
C VAL A 20 -10.37 2.06 0.62
N VAL A 21 -10.48 1.09 1.54
CA VAL A 21 -10.91 1.36 2.92
C VAL A 21 -9.99 0.73 3.97
N GLY A 22 -9.97 1.34 5.16
CA GLY A 22 -9.28 0.86 6.34
C GLY A 22 -7.78 0.67 6.13
N ARG A 23 -7.28 -0.52 6.44
CA ARG A 23 -5.85 -0.82 6.35
C ARG A 23 -5.34 -1.00 4.92
N ASP A 24 -6.22 -1.33 3.98
CA ASP A 24 -5.86 -1.39 2.57
C ASP A 24 -5.61 0.03 2.05
N ALA A 25 -6.43 0.99 2.49
CA ALA A 25 -6.25 2.41 2.17
C ALA A 25 -4.94 2.94 2.73
N TRP A 26 -4.65 2.62 3.99
CA TRP A 26 -3.37 2.96 4.62
C TRP A 26 -2.17 2.38 3.86
N ALA A 27 -2.25 1.10 3.49
CA ALA A 27 -1.18 0.44 2.73
C ALA A 27 -0.97 1.10 1.36
N LEU A 28 -2.05 1.42 0.64
CA LEU A 28 -1.94 2.12 -0.65
C LEU A 28 -1.33 3.51 -0.51
N GLN A 29 -1.72 4.29 0.50
CA GLN A 29 -1.12 5.61 0.77
C GLN A 29 0.39 5.52 1.02
N ASN A 30 0.84 4.55 1.83
CA ASN A 30 2.26 4.36 2.08
C ASN A 30 3.01 3.95 0.82
N LEU A 31 2.46 3.02 0.04
CA LEU A 31 3.06 2.59 -1.22
C LEU A 31 3.19 3.75 -2.23
N VAL A 32 2.16 4.60 -2.34
CA VAL A 32 2.21 5.81 -3.18
C VAL A 32 3.27 6.79 -2.68
N ARG A 33 3.35 7.02 -1.36
CA ARG A 33 4.33 7.94 -0.76
C ARG A 33 5.77 7.44 -0.88
N ALA A 34 5.99 6.14 -0.69
CA ALA A 34 7.31 5.53 -0.80
C ALA A 34 7.81 5.46 -2.25
N GLY A 35 6.89 5.43 -3.22
CA GLY A 35 7.21 5.38 -4.64
C GLY A 35 8.13 4.19 -4.96
N ALA A 36 9.24 4.47 -5.66
CA ALA A 36 10.20 3.45 -6.07
C ALA A 36 10.93 2.78 -4.90
N GLN A 37 11.03 3.43 -3.72
CA GLN A 37 11.64 2.83 -2.53
C GLN A 37 10.79 1.71 -1.95
N GLY A 38 9.48 1.72 -2.20
CA GLY A 38 8.55 0.73 -1.67
C GLY A 38 8.46 0.72 -0.14
N CYS A 39 7.68 -0.23 0.38
CA CYS A 39 7.46 -0.40 1.81
C CYS A 39 7.88 -1.79 2.25
N THR A 40 8.53 -1.89 3.40
CA THR A 40 8.75 -3.13 4.15
C THR A 40 8.12 -3.01 5.54
N PRO A 41 7.74 -4.12 6.20
CA PRO A 41 7.35 -4.08 7.60
C PRO A 41 8.39 -3.44 8.54
N ILE A 42 9.67 -3.35 8.13
CA ILE A 42 10.75 -2.74 8.92
C ILE A 42 10.63 -1.21 8.98
N ASP A 43 10.46 -0.55 7.83
CA ASP A 43 10.39 0.91 7.74
C ASP A 43 8.95 1.45 7.85
N HIS A 44 7.94 0.64 7.49
CA HIS A 44 6.53 0.98 7.61
C HIS A 44 5.81 -0.08 8.47
N PRO A 45 5.93 -0.01 9.80
CA PRO A 45 5.38 -1.02 10.69
C PRO A 45 3.86 -1.11 10.56
N GLY A 46 3.37 -2.32 10.30
CA GLY A 46 1.94 -2.59 10.15
C GLY A 46 1.67 -4.09 10.08
N PRO A 47 0.57 -4.57 10.69
CA PRO A 47 0.25 -6.00 10.66
C PRO A 47 -0.13 -6.42 9.24
N ARG A 48 0.34 -7.60 8.81
CA ARG A 48 -0.17 -8.31 7.62
C ARG A 48 -0.06 -7.55 6.28
N TRP A 49 1.09 -6.93 6.01
CA TRP A 49 1.38 -6.29 4.72
C TRP A 49 1.03 -7.17 3.50
N SER A 50 1.39 -8.45 3.53
CA SER A 50 1.09 -9.41 2.46
C SER A 50 -0.41 -9.50 2.14
N HIS A 51 -1.28 -9.42 3.14
CA HIS A 51 -2.73 -9.47 2.97
C HIS A 51 -3.28 -8.18 2.33
N TYR A 52 -2.75 -7.01 2.71
CA TYR A 52 -3.15 -5.74 2.12
C TYR A 52 -2.71 -5.66 0.66
N VAL A 53 -1.46 -6.03 0.37
CA VAL A 53 -0.92 -6.09 -1.00
C VAL A 53 -1.70 -7.07 -1.87
N PHE A 54 -2.07 -8.23 -1.33
CA PHE A 54 -2.92 -9.20 -2.03
C PHE A 54 -4.27 -8.58 -2.47
N LYS A 55 -4.94 -7.85 -1.57
CA LYS A 55 -6.20 -7.16 -1.92
C LYS A 55 -6.00 -5.99 -2.87
N LEU A 56 -4.95 -5.19 -2.70
CA LEU A 56 -4.61 -4.10 -3.62
C LEU A 56 -4.34 -4.61 -5.04
N ARG A 57 -3.67 -5.75 -5.19
CA ARG A 57 -3.51 -6.41 -6.50
C ARG A 57 -4.86 -6.81 -7.10
N ARG A 58 -5.82 -7.26 -6.29
CA ARG A 58 -7.20 -7.55 -6.76
C ARG A 58 -7.98 -6.31 -7.18
N PHE A 59 -7.65 -5.13 -6.64
CA PHE A 59 -8.15 -3.86 -7.14
C PHE A 59 -7.48 -3.41 -8.46
N GLY A 60 -6.49 -4.15 -8.95
CA GLY A 60 -5.79 -3.87 -10.20
C GLY A 60 -4.46 -3.12 -10.03
N PHE A 61 -4.07 -2.75 -8.82
CA PHE A 61 -2.77 -2.10 -8.59
C PHE A 61 -1.62 -3.09 -8.83
N THR A 62 -0.75 -2.77 -9.78
CA THR A 62 0.49 -3.51 -10.03
C THR A 62 1.47 -3.20 -8.92
N ILE A 63 1.66 -4.16 -8.01
CA ILE A 63 2.61 -4.08 -6.90
C ILE A 63 3.60 -5.23 -7.05
N GLN A 64 4.88 -4.92 -7.15
CA GLN A 64 5.95 -5.92 -7.16
C GLN A 64 6.34 -6.27 -5.73
N THR A 65 6.66 -7.54 -5.48
CA THR A 65 7.36 -7.98 -4.28
C THR A 65 8.83 -8.18 -4.64
N LEU A 66 9.72 -7.56 -3.89
CA LEU A 66 11.16 -7.78 -3.93
C LEU A 66 11.56 -8.48 -2.63
N ASP A 67 12.41 -9.50 -2.71
CA ASP A 67 13.02 -10.10 -1.52
C ASP A 67 14.24 -9.28 -1.10
N GLU A 68 14.21 -8.76 0.13
CA GLU A 68 15.27 -7.97 0.73
C GLU A 68 15.91 -8.77 1.86
N ALA A 69 17.18 -9.11 1.70
CA ALA A 69 17.95 -9.78 2.73
C ALA A 69 18.32 -8.79 3.85
N HIS A 70 18.31 -9.25 5.09
CA HIS A 70 18.80 -8.50 6.23
C HIS A 70 19.71 -9.37 7.11
N GLY A 71 20.72 -8.72 7.71
CA GLY A 71 21.65 -9.35 8.65
C GLY A 71 21.22 -9.17 10.10
N GLY A 72 22.19 -9.24 11.01
CA GLY A 72 22.01 -9.10 12.45
C GLY A 72 21.90 -10.44 13.19
N PRO A 73 21.53 -10.43 14.49
CA PRO A 73 21.43 -11.65 15.30
C PRO A 73 20.41 -12.67 14.77
N PHE A 74 19.44 -12.21 13.97
CA PHE A 74 18.44 -13.03 13.32
C PHE A 74 18.43 -12.70 11.82
N PRO A 75 19.38 -13.27 11.03
CA PRO A 75 19.45 -13.01 9.61
C PRO A 75 18.29 -13.68 8.86
N GLY A 76 17.88 -13.10 7.73
CA GLY A 76 16.78 -13.61 6.93
C GLY A 76 16.50 -12.74 5.72
N SER A 77 15.33 -12.94 5.10
CA SER A 77 14.80 -12.03 4.10
C SER A 77 13.37 -11.65 4.44
N HIS A 78 12.95 -10.49 3.95
CA HIS A 78 11.57 -10.04 4.03
C HIS A 78 11.16 -9.36 2.73
N ALA A 79 9.86 -9.20 2.55
CA ALA A 79 9.30 -8.57 1.38
C ALA A 79 9.40 -7.03 1.46
N ARG A 80 9.93 -6.43 0.39
CA ARG A 80 9.73 -5.01 0.04
C ARG A 80 8.71 -4.92 -1.09
N TYR A 81 7.65 -4.15 -0.86
CA TYR A 81 6.56 -3.98 -1.81
C TYR A 81 6.71 -2.66 -2.55
N VAL A 82 6.80 -2.71 -3.89
CA VAL A 82 6.98 -1.53 -4.73
C VAL A 82 5.77 -1.35 -5.63
N LEU A 83 5.10 -0.21 -5.53
CA LEU A 83 4.00 0.13 -6.43
C LEU A 83 4.56 0.49 -7.80
N ARG A 84 4.15 -0.27 -8.82
CA ARG A 84 4.55 -0.07 -10.23
C ARG A 84 3.50 0.68 -11.02
N SER A 85 2.22 0.56 -10.65
CA SER A 85 1.17 1.41 -11.20
C SER A 85 1.43 2.87 -10.84
N LYS A 86 1.30 3.77 -11.81
CA LYS A 86 1.19 5.19 -11.53
C LYS A 86 -0.20 5.45 -10.96
N VAL A 87 -0.30 5.92 -9.73
CA VAL A 87 -1.58 6.08 -9.00
C VAL A 87 -1.75 7.53 -8.59
N GLU A 88 -2.95 8.05 -8.79
CA GLU A 88 -3.38 9.33 -8.25
C GLU A 88 -4.39 9.09 -7.12
N ILE A 89 -4.17 9.74 -5.98
CA ILE A 89 -5.14 9.78 -4.88
C ILE A 89 -6.04 11.00 -5.10
N LEU A 90 -7.33 10.75 -5.32
CA LEU A 90 -8.34 11.77 -5.66
C LEU A 90 -8.91 12.47 -4.42
N GLY A 91 -8.71 11.88 -3.24
CA GLY A 91 -9.10 12.48 -1.97
C GLY A 91 -9.09 11.47 -0.83
N ASP A 92 -8.75 11.97 0.35
CA ASP A 92 -8.91 11.26 1.62
C ASP A 92 -10.26 11.64 2.21
N GLY A 93 -11.20 10.69 2.22
CA GLY A 93 -12.42 10.80 3.01
C GLY A 93 -12.08 10.71 4.49
N LYS A 94 -11.43 11.75 5.04
CA LYS A 94 -11.49 11.99 6.48
C LYS A 94 -12.91 12.44 6.76
N GLU A 95 -13.79 11.52 7.14
CA GLU A 95 -14.95 11.92 7.93
C GLU A 95 -14.40 12.60 9.18
N ALA A 96 -14.51 13.93 9.25
CA ALA A 96 -14.27 14.67 10.47
C ALA A 96 -15.24 14.11 11.52
N ALA A 97 -14.66 13.62 12.61
CA ALA A 97 -15.31 13.15 13.84
C ALA A 97 -14.22 13.21 14.89
#